data_AF-A0A972KVY0-F1
#
_entry.id   AF-A0A972KVY0-F1
#
_cell.length_a   1.000
_cell.length_b   1.000
_cell.length_c   1.000
_cell.angle_alpha   90.00
_cell.angle_beta   90.00
_cell.angle_gamma   90.00
#
_symmetry.space_group_name_H-M   'P 1'
#
loop_
_entity.id
_entity.type
_entity.pdbx_description
1 polymer ?
#
loop_
_entity_poly.entity_id
_entity_poly.type
_entity_poly.pdbx_seq_one_letter_code
_entity_poly.pdbx_strand_id
1 'polypeptide(L)' 'MGLERMRRIHFLQHWFALFDPVAEEALYGSRAICSFVGIDLGQEPVPDETTLLP' A
#
# COMPACT_ATOMS: atom_id res chain seq x y z
N MET A 1 -7.09 -5.43 7.56
CA MET A 1 -6.18 -4.26 7.64
C MET A 1 -6.48 -3.44 8.88
N GLY A 2 -5.49 -3.05 9.67
CA GLY A 2 -5.70 -2.06 10.74
C GLY A 2 -5.85 -0.64 10.16
N LEU A 3 -6.62 0.23 10.84
CA LEU A 3 -6.88 1.62 10.40
C LEU A 3 -5.58 2.41 10.14
N GLU A 4 -4.55 2.16 10.93
CA GLU A 4 -3.24 2.79 10.75
C GLU A 4 -2.61 2.45 9.40
N ARG A 5 -2.73 1.19 8.97
CA ARG A 5 -2.18 0.72 7.70
C ARG A 5 -2.91 1.35 6.51
N MET A 6 -4.25 1.44 6.58
CA MET A 6 -5.05 2.14 5.56
C MET A 6 -4.63 3.61 5.43
N ARG A 7 -4.42 4.32 6.54
CA ARG A 7 -3.97 5.72 6.50
C ARG A 7 -2.59 5.87 5.85
N ARG A 8 -1.65 4.97 6.13
CA ARG A 8 -0.31 5.00 5.51
C ARG A 8 -0.38 4.81 4.00
N ILE A 9 -1.26 3.93 3.52
CA ILE A 9 -1.50 3.73 2.08
C ILE A 9 -2.14 4.98 1.46
N HIS A 10 -3.12 5.57 2.13
CA HIS A 10 -3.75 6.82 1.68
C HIS A 10 -2.77 8.00 1.59
N PHE A 11 -1.79 8.06 2.52
CA PHE A 11 -0.71 9.03 2.44
C PHE A 11 0.19 8.81 1.22
N LEU A 12 0.53 7.56 0.89
CA LEU A 12 1.31 7.24 -0.31
C LEU A 12 0.57 7.59 -1.59
N GLN A 13 -0.74 7.28 -1.65
CA GLN A 13 -1.61 7.67 -2.76
C GLN A 13 -1.58 9.19 -2.97
N HIS A 14 -1.66 9.97 -1.90
CA HIS A 14 -1.60 11.43 -1.98
C HIS A 14 -0.21 11.97 -2.35
N TRP A 15 0.86 11.43 -1.77
CA TRP A 15 2.24 11.95 -1.96
C TRP A 15 2.78 11.66 -3.36
N PHE A 16 2.46 10.49 -3.90
CA PHE A 16 2.96 10.04 -5.19
C PHE A 16 1.91 10.18 -6.31
N ALA A 17 0.75 10.77 -6.03
CA ALA A 17 -0.38 10.83 -6.94
C ALA A 17 -0.75 9.45 -7.53
N LEU A 18 -0.60 8.40 -6.71
CA LEU A 18 -0.92 7.03 -7.12
C LEU A 18 -2.43 6.86 -7.04
N PHE A 19 -3.06 6.63 -8.19
CA PHE A 19 -4.40 6.06 -8.23
C PHE A 19 -4.34 4.61 -7.73
N ASP A 20 -5.45 4.08 -7.20
CA ASP A 20 -5.50 2.75 -6.58
C ASP A 20 -4.75 1.62 -7.33
N PRO A 21 -4.80 1.46 -8.67
CA PRO A 21 -4.02 0.42 -9.36
C PRO A 21 -2.50 0.63 -9.28
N VAL A 22 -2.05 1.89 -9.19
CA VAL A 22 -0.62 2.24 -9.17
C VAL A 22 -0.04 2.11 -7.75
N ALA A 23 -0.89 2.15 -6.72
CA ALA A 23 -0.47 1.94 -5.34
C ALA A 23 0.00 0.50 -5.10
N GLU A 24 -0.68 -0.47 -5.71
CA GLU A 24 -0.28 -1.88 -5.68
C GLU A 24 1.08 -2.08 -6.35
N GLU A 25 1.27 -1.50 -7.55
CA GLU A 25 2.53 -1.61 -8.30
C GLU A 25 3.70 -0.96 -7.54
N ALA A 26 3.47 0.16 -6.85
CA ALA A 26 4.47 0.80 -6.00
C ALA A 26 4.86 -0.06 -4.77
N LEU A 27 3.90 -0.79 -4.20
CA LEU A 27 4.15 -1.71 -3.09
C LEU A 27 4.95 -2.93 -3.56
N TYR A 28 4.62 -3.52 -4.71
CA TYR A 28 5.44 -4.59 -5.30
C TYR A 28 6.82 -4.10 -5.78
N GLY A 29 6.90 -2.88 -6.28
CA GLY A 29 8.12 -2.31 -6.86
C GLY A 29 9.14 -1.81 -5.83
N SER A 30 8.76 -1.60 -4.56
CA SER A 30 9.65 -1.02 -3.56
C SER A 30 9.46 -1.59 -2.15
N ARG A 31 10.49 -2.31 -1.68
CA ARG A 31 10.58 -2.77 -0.28
C ARG A 31 10.51 -1.63 0.74
N ALA A 32 10.95 -0.42 0.39
CA ALA A 32 10.86 0.73 1.28
C ALA A 32 9.40 1.18 1.48
N ILE A 33 8.58 1.12 0.43
CA ILE A 33 7.15 1.42 0.48
C ILE A 33 6.42 0.34 1.28
N CYS A 34 6.73 -0.94 1.05
CA CYS A 34 6.22 -2.04 1.89
C CYS A 34 6.57 -1.87 3.37
N SER A 35 7.83 -1.56 3.70
CA SER A 35 8.27 -1.36 5.08
C SER A 35 7.57 -0.17 5.75
N PHE A 36 7.34 0.93 5.00
CA PHE A 36 6.59 2.08 5.51
C PHE A 36 5.15 1.73 5.86
N VAL A 37 4.45 0.99 4.99
CA VAL A 37 3.07 0.53 5.24
C VAL A 37 3.03 -0.60 6.28
N GLY A 38 4.14 -1.26 6.53
CA GLY A 38 4.22 -2.43 7.40
C GLY A 38 3.64 -3.68 6.74
N ILE A 39 3.86 -3.83 5.43
CA ILE A 39 3.58 -5.04 4.65
C ILE A 39 4.88 -5.83 4.54
N ASP A 40 4.86 -7.09 4.97
CA ASP A 40 5.94 -8.04 4.75
C ASP A 40 5.58 -8.99 3.62
N LEU A 41 6.17 -8.80 2.44
CA LEU A 41 5.89 -9.60 1.24
C LEU A 41 6.25 -11.09 1.37
N GLY A 42 6.95 -11.49 2.45
CA GLY A 42 7.24 -12.89 2.76
C GLY A 42 6.19 -13.55 3.65
N GLN A 43 5.32 -12.76 4.30
CA GLN A 43 4.27 -13.21 5.22
C GLN A 43 2.86 -12.90 4.72
N GLU A 44 2.66 -11.76 4.07
CA GLU A 44 1.37 -11.30 3.56
C GLU A 44 1.49 -10.69 2.15
N PRO A 45 0.56 -11.01 1.22
CA PRO A 45 0.52 -10.36 -0.09
C PRO A 45 0.12 -8.88 0.04
N VAL A 46 0.50 -8.07 -0.96
CA VAL A 46 0.03 -6.69 -1.07
C VAL A 46 -1.51 -6.70 -1.17
N PRO A 47 -2.22 -5.81 -0.48
CA PRO A 47 -3.64 -5.63 -0.70
C PRO A 47 -3.94 -5.19 -2.13
N ASP A 48 -4.79 -5.96 -2.79
CA ASP A 48 -5.42 -5.59 -4.05
C ASP A 48 -6.21 -4.29 -3.95
N GLU A 49 -6.39 -3.65 -5.11
CA GLU A 49 -7.17 -2.42 -5.31
C GLU A 49 -8.52 -2.41 -4.57
N THR A 50 -9.23 -3.54 -4.60
CA THR A 50 -10.54 -3.72 -3.93
C THR A 50 -10.48 -3.73 -2.40
N THR A 51 -9.31 -3.95 -1.81
CA THR A 51 -9.05 -3.89 -0.36
C THR A 51 -8.56 -2.51 0.09
N LEU A 52 -8.14 -1.67 -0.86
CA LEU A 52 -7.67 -0.30 -0.63
C LEU A 52 -8.79 0.75 -0.78
N LEU A 53 -9.88 0.39 -1.45
CA LEU A 53 -11.09 1.21 -1.52
C LEU A 53 -11.76 1.33 -0.13
N PRO A 54 -12.15 2.55 0.30
CA PRO A 54 -12.83 2.78 1.57
C PRO A 54 -14.28 2.28 1.61
#